data_AF-A0A9X9F548-F1
#
_entry.id   AF-A0A9X9F548-F1
#
_cell.length_a   1.000
_cell.length_b   1.000
_cell.length_c   1.000
_cell.angle_alpha   90.00
_cell.angle_beta   90.00
_cell.angle_gamma   90.00
#
_symmetry.space_group_name_H-M   'P 1'
#
loop_
_entity.id
_entity.type
_entity.pdbx_description
1 polymer ?
#
loop_
_entity_poly.entity_id
_entity_poly.type
_entity_poly.pdbx_seq_one_letter_code
_entity_poly.pdbx_strand_id
1 'polypeptide(L)'
;FKPHLLLVGLGSPKQEEFIYENIQTLNVPLSIGIGGMIDIISGTVKRAPKIMRDTGTEWLYRLLSQPKRLKRQLVLPKFLLSVMSERIKGIN
;
A
#
# COMPACT_ATOMS: atom_id res chain seq x y z
N PHE A 1 -28.69 -6.78 4.08
CA PHE A 1 -27.34 -7.31 3.82
C PHE A 1 -26.43 -6.95 5.00
N LYS A 2 -25.59 -7.87 5.52
CA LYS A 2 -24.71 -7.67 6.69
C LYS A 2 -23.35 -8.35 6.44
N PRO A 3 -22.40 -7.69 5.77
CA PRO A 3 -21.12 -8.31 5.46
C PRO A 3 -20.24 -8.40 6.72
N HIS A 4 -19.40 -9.44 6.78
CA HIS A 4 -18.39 -9.59 7.84
C HIS A 4 -17.06 -8.92 7.49
N LEU A 5 -16.83 -8.64 6.20
CA LEU A 5 -15.58 -8.11 5.67
C LEU A 5 -15.87 -7.10 4.55
N LEU A 6 -15.22 -5.94 4.65
CA LEU A 6 -15.21 -4.89 3.63
C LEU A 6 -13.79 -4.75 3.07
N LEU A 7 -13.62 -4.98 1.77
CA LEU A 7 -12.35 -4.77 1.07
C LEU A 7 -12.42 -3.48 0.26
N VAL A 8 -11.50 -2.55 0.53
CA VAL A 8 -11.51 -1.20 -0.06
C VAL A 8 -10.32 -1.02 -1.00
N GLY A 9 -10.60 -0.94 -2.30
CA GLY A 9 -9.61 -0.80 -3.37
C GLY A 9 -9.47 0.62 -3.94
N LEU A 10 -9.71 1.67 -3.13
CA LEU A 10 -9.69 3.07 -3.60
C LEU A 10 -8.28 3.65 -3.75
N GLY A 11 -7.26 2.94 -3.26
CA GLY A 11 -5.88 3.43 -3.19
C GLY A 11 -5.67 4.43 -2.06
N SER A 12 -4.42 4.58 -1.64
CA SER A 12 -4.05 5.47 -0.54
C SER A 12 -3.92 6.93 -1.02
N PRO A 13 -4.39 7.93 -0.25
CA PRO A 13 -4.98 7.83 1.11
C PRO A 13 -6.50 7.57 1.14
N LYS A 14 -7.18 7.60 -0.01
CA LYS A 14 -8.64 7.58 -0.11
C LYS A 14 -9.30 6.35 0.52
N GLN A 15 -8.64 5.20 0.48
CA GLN A 15 -9.16 3.98 1.09
C GLN A 15 -9.18 4.10 2.63
N GLU A 16 -8.15 4.72 3.22
CA GLU A 16 -8.08 4.95 4.65
C GLU A 16 -9.13 5.98 5.09
N GLU A 17 -9.25 7.08 4.34
CA GLU A 17 -10.27 8.12 4.56
C GLU A 17 -11.68 7.55 4.47
N PHE A 18 -11.99 6.79 3.41
CA PHE A 18 -13.30 6.16 3.25
C PHE A 18 -13.65 5.22 4.40
N ILE A 19 -12.70 4.36 4.81
CA ILE A 19 -12.92 3.47 5.95
C ILE A 19 -13.18 4.30 7.20
N TYR A 20 -12.34 5.29 7.50
CA TYR A 20 -12.47 6.12 8.69
C TYR A 20 -13.81 6.85 8.76
N GLU A 21 -14.25 7.44 7.66
CA GLU A 21 -15.51 8.20 7.57
C GLU A 21 -16.76 7.30 7.67
N ASN A 22 -16.66 6.03 7.27
CA ASN A 22 -17.82 5.14 7.14
C ASN A 22 -17.84 3.98 8.15
N ILE A 23 -16.81 3.81 8.98
CA ILE A 23 -16.67 2.65 9.87
C ILE A 23 -17.86 2.49 10.82
N GLN A 24 -18.36 3.60 11.38
CA GLN A 24 -19.50 3.59 12.31
C GLN A 24 -20.80 3.27 11.58
N THR A 25 -21.02 3.88 10.42
CA THR A 25 -22.26 3.76 9.64
C THR A 25 -22.39 2.37 9.00
N LEU A 26 -21.30 1.85 8.43
CA LEU A 26 -21.30 0.55 7.78
C LEU A 26 -21.32 -0.60 8.79
N ASN A 27 -20.77 -0.38 9.99
CA ASN A 27 -20.73 -1.34 11.09
C ASN A 27 -20.25 -2.74 10.64
N VAL A 28 -19.25 -2.77 9.74
CA VAL A 28 -18.64 -4.00 9.26
C VAL A 28 -17.51 -4.38 10.22
N PRO A 29 -17.49 -5.60 10.77
CA PRO A 29 -16.52 -6.00 11.78
C PRO A 29 -15.06 -5.79 11.37
N LEU A 30 -14.74 -5.97 10.08
CA LEU A 30 -13.40 -5.77 9.55
C LEU A 30 -13.44 -5.06 8.20
N SER A 31 -12.71 -3.94 8.11
CA SER A 31 -12.51 -3.18 6.88
C SER A 31 -11.02 -3.11 6.56
N ILE A 32 -10.64 -3.50 5.34
CA ILE A 32 -9.22 -3.58 4.93
C ILE A 32 -9.03 -2.80 3.63
N GLY A 33 -8.11 -1.83 3.66
CA GLY A 33 -7.58 -1.22 2.45
C GLY A 33 -6.69 -2.22 1.69
N ILE A 34 -7.13 -2.66 0.51
CA ILE A 34 -6.41 -3.66 -0.30
C ILE A 34 -5.60 -3.05 -1.45
N GLY A 35 -5.70 -1.73 -1.65
CA GLY A 35 -5.03 -1.02 -2.73
C GLY A 35 -5.27 -1.69 -4.08
N GLY A 36 -4.21 -1.88 -4.87
CA GLY A 36 -4.26 -2.49 -6.20
C GLY A 36 -4.30 -4.02 -6.20
N MET A 37 -4.72 -4.69 -5.11
CA MET A 37 -4.84 -6.16 -5.08
C MET A 37 -5.85 -6.67 -6.09
N ILE A 38 -6.95 -5.94 -6.31
CA ILE A 38 -8.01 -6.31 -7.26
C ILE A 38 -7.41 -6.49 -8.66
N ASP A 39 -6.59 -5.54 -9.11
CA ASP A 39 -5.95 -5.58 -10.44
C ASP A 39 -5.08 -6.84 -10.64
N ILE A 40 -4.50 -7.37 -9.56
CA ILE A 40 -3.68 -8.58 -9.61
C ILE A 40 -4.56 -9.80 -9.72
N ILE A 41 -5.64 -9.87 -8.93
CA ILE A 41 -6.57 -11.00 -8.91
C ILE A 41 -7.35 -11.08 -10.24
N SER A 42 -7.74 -9.94 -10.80
CA SER A 42 -8.44 -9.86 -12.08
C SER A 42 -7.55 -10.15 -13.29
N GLY A 43 -6.22 -10.27 -13.10
CA GLY A 43 -5.25 -10.46 -14.17
C GLY A 43 -4.92 -9.19 -14.96
N THR A 44 -5.45 -8.03 -14.59
CA THR A 44 -5.17 -6.73 -15.22
C THR A 44 -3.69 -6.35 -15.07
N VAL A 45 -3.08 -6.66 -13.93
CA VAL A 45 -1.68 -6.38 -13.63
C VAL A 45 -0.94 -7.67 -13.27
N LYS A 46 0.16 -7.93 -13.97
CA LYS A 46 1.05 -9.07 -13.65
C LYS A 46 1.69 -8.88 -12.27
N ARG A 47 1.58 -9.91 -11.43
CA ARG A 47 2.25 -9.94 -10.11
C ARG A 47 3.77 -10.02 -10.29
N ALA A 48 4.52 -9.41 -9.36
CA ALA A 48 5.98 -9.48 -9.36
C ALA A 48 6.49 -10.94 -9.26
N PRO A 49 7.65 -11.26 -9.86
CA PRO A 49 8.31 -12.56 -9.71
C PRO A 49 8.49 -12.96 -8.24
N LYS A 50 8.49 -14.27 -7.95
CA LYS A 50 8.58 -14.78 -6.57
C LYS A 50 9.81 -14.24 -5.83
N ILE A 51 10.98 -14.21 -6.47
CA ILE A 51 12.23 -13.70 -5.88
C ILE A 51 12.08 -12.24 -5.42
N MET A 52 11.39 -11.41 -6.20
CA MET A 52 11.18 -10.00 -5.84
C MET A 52 10.17 -9.82 -4.71
N ARG A 53 9.21 -10.74 -4.57
CA ARG A 53 8.29 -10.78 -3.44
C ARG A 53 9.01 -11.21 -2.17
N ASP A 54 9.79 -12.28 -2.25
CA ASP A 54 10.50 -12.87 -1.11
C ASP A 54 11.60 -11.93 -0.57
N THR A 55 12.23 -11.13 -1.42
CA THR A 55 13.26 -10.14 -1.05
C THR A 55 12.68 -8.77 -0.65
N GLY A 56 11.35 -8.59 -0.69
CA GLY A 56 10.71 -7.30 -0.40
C GLY A 56 10.95 -6.22 -1.47
N THR A 57 11.46 -6.59 -2.65
CA THR A 57 11.77 -5.68 -3.77
C THR A 57 10.63 -5.54 -4.78
N GLU A 58 9.43 -6.03 -4.46
CA GLU A 58 8.24 -5.90 -5.31
C GLU A 58 7.93 -4.44 -5.68
N TRP A 59 8.23 -3.48 -4.79
CA TRP A 59 8.02 -2.06 -5.07
C TRP A 59 8.87 -1.58 -6.27
N LEU A 60 10.08 -2.11 -6.44
CA LEU A 60 10.99 -1.76 -7.54
C LEU A 60 10.47 -2.34 -8.86
N TYR A 61 10.03 -3.60 -8.85
CA TYR A 61 9.36 -4.21 -10.01
C TYR A 61 8.18 -3.36 -10.48
N ARG A 62 7.33 -2.91 -9.53
CA ARG A 62 6.16 -2.08 -9.83
C ARG A 62 6.53 -0.69 -10.33
N LEU A 63 7.62 -0.11 -9.83
CA LEU A 63 8.14 1.17 -10.31
C LEU A 63 8.60 1.06 -11.76
N LEU A 64 9.39 0.03 -12.08
CA LEU A 64 9.87 -0.22 -13.45
C LEU A 64 8.71 -0.55 -14.41
N SER A 65 7.72 -1.31 -13.96
CA SER A 65 6.57 -1.70 -14.77
C SER A 65 5.54 -0.57 -14.97
N GLN A 66 5.51 0.42 -14.07
CA GLN A 66 4.56 1.53 -14.09
C GLN A 66 5.26 2.85 -13.76
N PRO A 67 6.01 3.44 -14.72
CA PRO A 67 6.84 4.63 -14.47
C PRO A 67 6.03 5.85 -14.00
N LYS A 68 4.73 5.92 -14.33
CA LYS A 68 3.80 6.94 -13.81
C LYS A 68 3.75 6.99 -12.27
N ARG A 69 4.12 5.89 -11.59
CA ARG A 69 4.16 5.80 -10.12
C ARG A 69 5.42 6.39 -9.49
N LEU A 70 6.41 6.84 -10.29
CA LEU A 70 7.69 7.34 -9.78
C LEU A 70 7.52 8.51 -8.79
N LYS A 71 6.56 9.40 -9.03
CA LYS A 71 6.25 10.51 -8.12
C LYS A 71 5.89 10.04 -6.71
N ARG A 72 5.16 8.91 -6.57
CA ARG A 72 4.83 8.33 -5.26
C ARG A 72 6.05 7.77 -4.55
N GLN A 73 7.04 7.28 -5.29
CA GLN A 73 8.23 6.65 -4.69
C GLN A 73 9.26 7.65 -4.17
N LEU A 74 9.12 8.95 -4.50
CA LEU A 74 9.97 10.02 -3.94
C LEU A 74 9.86 10.14 -2.41
N VAL A 75 8.84 9.54 -1.80
CA VAL A 75 8.73 9.44 -0.34
C VAL A 75 9.76 8.47 0.26
N LEU A 76 10.22 7.46 -0.50
CA LEU A 76 11.14 6.44 0.01
C LEU A 76 12.52 7.01 0.37
N PRO A 77 13.19 7.84 -0.47
CA PRO A 77 14.44 8.48 -0.07
C PRO A 77 14.29 9.38 1.16
N LYS A 78 13.18 10.14 1.23
CA LYS A 78 12.89 10.98 2.40
C LYS A 78 12.75 10.14 3.67
N PHE A 79 11.96 9.06 3.60
CA PHE A 79 11.80 8.12 4.71
C PHE A 79 13.14 7.50 5.13
N LEU A 80 13.96 7.07 4.18
CA LEU A 80 15.28 6.50 4.47
C LEU A 80 16.16 7.51 5.23
N LEU A 81 16.22 8.76 4.77
CA LEU A 81 16.98 9.81 5.44
C LEU A 81 16.44 10.11 6.85
N SER A 82 15.12 10.15 7.03
CA SER A 82 14.48 10.33 8.34
C SER A 82 14.89 9.22 9.32
N VAL A 83 14.76 7.95 8.90
CA VAL A 83 15.14 6.79 9.72
C VAL A 83 16.63 6.78 10.04
N MET A 84 17.50 7.11 9.06
CA MET A 84 18.94 7.21 9.30
C MET A 84 19.28 8.33 10.29
N SER A 85 18.63 9.49 10.15
CA SER A 85 18.83 10.63 11.07
C SER A 85 18.42 10.27 12.49
N GLU A 86 17.26 9.63 12.67
CA GLU A 86 16.80 9.15 13.99
C GLU A 86 17.76 8.13 14.58
N ARG A 87 18.24 7.18 13.77
CA ARG A 87 19.19 6.17 14.23
C ARG A 87 20.51 6.79 14.70
N ILE A 88 21.03 7.80 13.99
CA ILE A 88 22.25 8.51 14.40
C ILE A 88 22.01 9.30 15.70
N LYS A 89 20.85 9.95 15.82
CA LYS A 89 20.49 10.72 17.03
C LYS A 89 20.27 9.86 18.27
N GLY A 90 19.74 8.64 18.12
CA GLY A 90 19.54 7.71 19.23
C GLY A 90 20.77 6.89 19.62
N ILE A 91 21.91 7.08 18.94
CA ILE A 91 23.21 6.49 19.28
C ILE A 91 24.10 7.47 20.07
N ASN A 92 23.73 8.76 20.11
CA ASN A 92 24.30 9.78 21.01
C ASN A 92 23.44 9.94 22.26
#